data_AF-A0A2E7LT55-F1
#
_entry.id   AF-A0A2E7LT55-F1
#
_cell.length_a   1.000
_cell.length_b   1.000
_cell.length_c   1.000
_cell.angle_alpha   90.00
_cell.angle_beta   90.00
_cell.angle_gamma   90.00
#
_symmetry.space_group_name_H-M   'P 1'
#
loop_
_entity.id
_entity.type
_entity.pdbx_description
1 polymer ?
#
loop_
_entity_poly.entity_id
_entity_poly.type
_entity_poly.pdbx_seq_one_letter_code
_entity_poly.pdbx_strand_id
1 'polypeptide(L)'
;MGGEVCNGCGVCTIKEHIETNYSEDDFDSILNSDTMLELLVREIIFEESEVVSTLEELKSLREELDKPFVDDEVEEIYPSQEDNEVRRTPIPTPKLSKIKYVATDYNTKVKQMEMIDSFFEQLNNTSEGLSKTTFLKSISKDNKKGRKDFDDIIKTTLREGVLVKVGRQYYLRNNIITQENNFHRKVYHIIYDNEPISSSGILTQLNYRNSKGRRKLLQILKLMSEENLINYSSNKWSVKR
;
A
#
# COMPACT_ATOMS: atom_id res chain seq x y z
N MET A 1 -6.30 -26.50 -18.07
CA MET A 1 -5.16 -26.33 -18.99
C MET A 1 -3.90 -26.23 -18.15
N GLY A 2 -2.84 -26.95 -18.53
CA GLY A 2 -1.65 -27.16 -17.70
C GLY A 2 -0.85 -25.87 -17.48
N GLY A 3 -0.55 -25.58 -16.21
CA GLY A 3 0.33 -24.48 -15.85
C GLY A 3 1.78 -24.91 -16.01
N GLU A 4 2.45 -24.37 -17.02
CA GLU A 4 3.91 -24.38 -17.08
C GLU A 4 4.45 -23.58 -15.88
N VAL A 5 5.25 -24.22 -15.05
CA VAL A 5 5.96 -23.58 -13.95
C VAL A 5 7.14 -22.81 -14.56
N CYS A 6 7.00 -21.50 -14.80
CA CYS A 6 8.13 -20.67 -15.19
C CYS A 6 9.11 -20.58 -14.01
N ASN A 7 10.25 -21.26 -14.14
CA ASN A 7 11.35 -21.13 -13.19
C ASN A 7 12.21 -19.92 -13.57
N GLY A 8 12.04 -18.80 -12.86
CA GLY A 8 13.05 -17.74 -12.79
C GLY A 8 12.91 -16.54 -13.73
N CYS A 9 11.80 -16.40 -14.47
CA CYS A 9 11.54 -15.16 -15.22
C CYS A 9 11.10 -14.03 -14.27
N GLY A 10 11.52 -12.78 -14.57
CA GLY A 10 11.18 -11.59 -13.78
C GLY A 10 9.67 -11.42 -13.57
N VAL A 11 8.87 -11.75 -14.59
CA VAL A 11 7.39 -11.78 -14.54
C VAL A 11 6.87 -12.74 -13.46
N CYS A 12 7.47 -13.93 -13.31
CA CYS A 12 7.01 -14.90 -12.32
C CYS A 12 7.48 -14.57 -10.91
N THR A 13 8.64 -13.94 -10.78
CA THR A 13 9.08 -13.39 -9.48
C THR A 13 8.14 -12.28 -9.02
N ILE A 14 7.68 -11.44 -9.95
CA ILE A 14 6.66 -10.43 -9.68
C ILE A 14 5.33 -11.09 -9.33
N LYS A 15 4.87 -12.08 -10.10
CA LYS A 15 3.60 -12.77 -9.84
C LYS A 15 3.58 -13.45 -8.48
N GLU A 16 4.62 -14.21 -8.13
CA GLU A 16 4.76 -14.85 -6.81
C GLU A 16 4.81 -13.80 -5.68
N HIS A 17 5.51 -12.69 -5.91
CA HIS A 17 5.57 -11.59 -4.94
C HIS A 17 4.20 -10.92 -4.73
N ILE A 18 3.42 -10.75 -5.80
CA ILE A 18 2.08 -10.17 -5.69
C ILE A 18 1.14 -11.16 -5.00
N GLU A 19 1.09 -12.42 -5.43
CA GLU A 19 0.27 -13.47 -4.82
C GLU A 19 0.57 -13.68 -3.32
N THR A 20 1.82 -13.46 -2.90
CA THR A 20 2.22 -13.64 -1.50
C THR A 20 1.92 -12.41 -0.63
N ASN A 21 2.04 -11.19 -1.18
CA ASN A 21 2.10 -9.97 -0.37
C ASN A 21 0.92 -9.01 -0.59
N TYR A 22 0.12 -9.25 -1.62
CA TYR A 22 -0.95 -8.37 -2.06
C TYR A 22 -2.23 -9.17 -2.28
N SER A 23 -3.38 -8.54 -2.06
CA SER A 23 -4.67 -9.17 -2.37
C SER A 23 -4.90 -9.23 -3.88
N GLU A 24 -5.79 -10.11 -4.36
CA GLU A 24 -6.19 -10.11 -5.79
C GLU A 24 -6.67 -8.71 -6.24
N ASP A 25 -7.32 -7.94 -5.36
CA ASP A 25 -7.76 -6.56 -5.61
C ASP A 25 -6.59 -5.57 -5.86
N ASP A 26 -5.44 -5.81 -5.23
CA ASP A 26 -4.22 -5.01 -5.36
C ASP A 26 -3.43 -5.37 -6.63
N PHE A 27 -3.44 -6.64 -7.03
CA PHE A 27 -2.81 -7.15 -8.26
C PHE A 27 -3.32 -6.39 -9.50
N ASP A 28 -4.63 -6.25 -9.63
CA ASP A 28 -5.25 -5.51 -10.74
C ASP A 28 -4.98 -4.00 -10.68
N SER A 29 -4.80 -3.42 -9.49
CA SER A 29 -4.46 -1.99 -9.39
C SER A 29 -3.01 -1.69 -9.78
N ILE A 30 -2.11 -2.65 -9.55
CA ILE A 30 -0.70 -2.54 -9.89
C ILE A 30 -0.51 -2.74 -11.40
N LEU A 31 -1.14 -3.77 -11.98
CA LEU A 31 -1.03 -4.06 -13.42
C LEU A 31 -1.63 -2.99 -14.33
N ASN A 32 -2.71 -2.33 -13.89
CA ASN A 32 -3.42 -1.32 -14.67
C ASN A 32 -2.87 0.11 -14.53
N SER A 33 -1.77 0.30 -13.80
CA SER A 33 -1.11 1.60 -13.68
C SER A 33 0.36 1.46 -14.04
N ASP A 34 0.78 2.04 -15.17
CA ASP A 34 2.16 1.98 -15.64
C ASP A 34 3.15 2.46 -14.56
N THR A 35 2.76 3.48 -13.79
CA THR A 35 3.59 4.01 -12.71
C THR A 35 3.68 3.05 -11.53
N MET A 36 2.59 2.39 -11.15
CA MET A 36 2.60 1.44 -10.03
C MET A 36 3.31 0.13 -10.41
N LEU A 37 3.11 -0.31 -11.65
CA LEU A 37 3.78 -1.46 -12.23
C LEU A 37 5.29 -1.24 -12.27
N GLU A 38 5.74 -0.08 -12.74
CA GLU A 38 7.16 0.28 -12.76
C GLU A 38 7.75 0.36 -11.35
N LEU A 39 7.03 0.95 -10.40
CA LEU A 39 7.47 1.01 -9.00
C LEU A 39 7.58 -0.38 -8.37
N LEU A 40 6.63 -1.26 -8.65
CA LEU A 40 6.65 -2.64 -8.16
C LEU A 40 7.79 -3.44 -8.81
N VAL A 41 7.98 -3.34 -10.12
CA VAL A 41 9.06 -4.04 -10.82
C VAL A 41 10.41 -3.61 -10.26
N ARG A 42 10.62 -2.31 -10.03
CA ARG A 42 11.86 -1.77 -9.43
C ARG A 42 12.03 -2.10 -7.94
N GLU A 43 10.96 -2.45 -7.24
CA GLU A 43 11.01 -2.93 -5.86
C GLU A 43 11.50 -4.38 -5.79
N ILE A 44 11.16 -5.19 -6.80
CA ILE A 44 11.39 -6.64 -6.82
C ILE A 44 12.67 -6.99 -7.59
N ILE A 45 12.91 -6.32 -8.72
CA ILE A 45 14.03 -6.55 -9.64
C ILE A 45 15.04 -5.40 -9.49
N PHE A 46 16.29 -5.77 -9.19
CA PHE A 46 17.36 -4.82 -8.87
C PHE A 46 18.32 -4.55 -10.04
N GLU A 47 18.35 -5.43 -11.04
CA GLU A 47 19.16 -5.24 -12.25
C GLU A 47 18.36 -4.46 -13.30
N GLU A 48 18.89 -3.29 -13.70
CA GLU A 48 18.16 -2.35 -14.55
C GLU A 48 17.90 -2.91 -15.97
N SER A 49 18.75 -3.81 -16.45
CA SER A 49 18.53 -4.56 -17.70
C SER A 49 17.35 -5.54 -17.61
N GLU A 50 17.12 -6.16 -16.45
CA GLU A 50 15.97 -7.05 -16.22
C GLU A 50 14.67 -6.28 -15.94
N VAL A 51 14.76 -5.08 -15.35
CA VAL A 51 13.60 -4.20 -15.12
C VAL A 51 12.93 -3.83 -16.43
N VAL A 52 13.71 -3.42 -17.44
CA VAL A 52 13.17 -2.99 -18.74
C VAL A 52 12.51 -4.16 -19.47
N SER A 53 13.19 -5.32 -19.57
CA SER A 53 12.63 -6.48 -20.26
C SER A 53 11.37 -7.01 -19.58
N THR A 54 11.34 -7.02 -18.24
CA THR A 54 10.17 -7.47 -17.48
C THR A 54 8.99 -6.51 -17.59
N LEU A 55 9.25 -5.20 -17.65
CA LEU A 55 8.20 -4.20 -17.88
C LEU A 55 7.57 -4.31 -19.26
N GLU A 56 8.38 -4.55 -20.30
CA GLU A 56 7.88 -4.75 -21.66
C GLU A 56 7.01 -6.01 -21.75
N GLU A 57 7.44 -7.13 -21.16
CA GLU A 57 6.66 -8.37 -21.11
C GLU A 57 5.32 -8.19 -20.38
N LEU A 58 5.32 -7.52 -19.22
CA LEU A 58 4.08 -7.26 -18.45
C LEU A 58 3.10 -6.35 -19.20
N LYS A 59 3.61 -5.36 -19.94
CA LYS A 59 2.76 -4.48 -20.76
C LYS A 59 2.18 -5.21 -21.96
N SER A 60 2.95 -6.08 -22.61
CA SER A 60 2.47 -6.90 -23.73
C SER A 60 1.35 -7.84 -23.28
N LEU A 61 1.45 -8.44 -22.08
CA LEU A 61 0.40 -9.28 -21.50
C LEU A 61 -0.88 -8.47 -21.18
N ARG A 62 -0.75 -7.20 -20.78
CA ARG A 62 -1.89 -6.31 -20.53
C ARG A 62 -2.67 -6.01 -21.81
N GLU A 63 -1.98 -5.71 -22.91
CA GLU A 63 -2.63 -5.38 -24.19
C GLU A 63 -3.41 -6.56 -24.79
N GLU A 64 -3.07 -7.81 -24.44
CA GLU A 64 -3.84 -8.99 -24.86
C GLU A 64 -5.18 -9.17 -24.10
N LEU A 65 -5.30 -8.61 -22.88
CA LEU A 65 -6.46 -8.72 -21.99
C LEU A 65 -7.53 -7.63 -22.24
N ASP A 66 -7.14 -6.48 -22.78
CA ASP A 66 -8.03 -5.31 -23.02
C ASP A 66 -8.90 -5.43 -24.29
N LYS A 67 -9.05 -6.63 -24.87
CA LYS A 67 -10.03 -6.84 -25.95
C LYS A 67 -11.45 -6.75 -25.38
N PRO A 68 -12.31 -5.86 -25.90
CA PRO A 68 -13.61 -5.60 -25.30
C PRO A 68 -14.50 -6.84 -25.34
N PHE A 69 -14.90 -7.32 -24.18
CA PHE A 69 -16.02 -8.24 -24.01
C PHE A 69 -17.31 -7.42 -24.09
N VAL A 70 -18.20 -7.78 -25.01
CA VAL A 70 -19.48 -7.11 -25.27
C VAL A 70 -20.57 -7.73 -24.36
N ASP A 71 -21.30 -6.82 -23.68
CA ASP A 71 -22.64 -6.86 -23.06
C ASP A 71 -23.02 -7.97 -22.03
N ASP A 72 -23.53 -7.54 -20.86
CA ASP A 72 -24.99 -7.49 -20.62
C ASP A 72 -25.37 -6.78 -19.29
N GLU A 73 -26.56 -6.17 -19.31
CA GLU A 73 -27.20 -5.34 -18.26
C GLU A 73 -27.35 -6.05 -16.90
N VAL A 74 -27.05 -5.37 -15.79
CA VAL A 74 -27.41 -5.83 -14.43
C VAL A 74 -28.04 -4.70 -13.63
N GLU A 75 -29.29 -4.96 -13.20
CA GLU A 75 -30.17 -4.08 -12.42
C GLU A 75 -29.55 -3.57 -11.10
N GLU A 76 -29.86 -2.31 -10.77
CA GLU A 76 -29.49 -1.66 -9.50
C GLU A 76 -30.25 -2.26 -8.31
N ILE A 77 -29.56 -3.04 -7.47
CA ILE A 77 -30.04 -3.42 -6.14
C ILE A 77 -29.28 -2.60 -5.09
N TYR A 78 -29.96 -1.62 -4.49
CA TYR A 78 -29.48 -0.94 -3.27
C TYR A 78 -29.71 -1.84 -2.05
N PRO A 79 -28.68 -2.20 -1.27
CA PRO A 79 -28.92 -2.85 0.01
C PRO A 79 -29.44 -1.82 1.01
N SER A 80 -30.65 -2.05 1.50
CA SER A 80 -31.21 -1.40 2.69
C SER A 80 -30.32 -1.64 3.90
N GLN A 81 -30.27 -0.65 4.78
CA GLN A 81 -29.55 -0.66 6.04
C GLN A 81 -29.99 -1.84 6.90
N GLU A 82 -29.15 -2.86 7.00
CA GLU A 82 -29.08 -3.72 8.18
C GLU A 82 -27.70 -3.53 8.80
N ASP A 83 -27.69 -3.53 10.13
CA ASP A 83 -26.58 -3.23 11.01
C ASP A 83 -25.30 -3.99 10.62
N ASN A 84 -24.48 -3.35 9.78
CA ASN A 84 -23.08 -3.71 9.65
C ASN A 84 -22.37 -3.18 10.89
N GLU A 85 -22.61 -3.83 12.04
CA GLU A 85 -21.60 -3.87 13.08
C GLU A 85 -20.31 -4.32 12.40
N VAL A 86 -19.38 -3.37 12.30
CA VAL A 86 -18.04 -3.61 11.81
C VAL A 86 -17.48 -4.70 12.71
N ARG A 87 -17.51 -5.94 12.22
CA ARG A 87 -16.51 -6.92 12.63
C ARG A 87 -15.20 -6.25 12.23
N ARG A 88 -14.59 -5.57 13.19
CA ARG A 88 -13.18 -5.20 13.14
C ARG A 88 -12.51 -6.55 12.94
N THR A 89 -12.21 -6.93 11.70
CA THR A 89 -11.19 -7.93 11.50
C THR A 89 -9.98 -7.30 12.16
N PRO A 90 -9.49 -7.85 13.28
CA PRO A 90 -8.27 -7.35 13.85
C PRO A 90 -7.27 -7.43 12.71
N ILE A 91 -6.71 -6.29 12.28
CA ILE A 91 -5.56 -6.31 11.39
C ILE A 91 -4.60 -7.27 12.09
N PRO A 92 -4.21 -8.39 11.46
CA PRO A 92 -3.33 -9.34 12.10
C PRO A 92 -2.12 -8.53 12.56
N THR A 93 -1.94 -8.44 13.88
CA THR A 93 -0.71 -7.89 14.41
C THR A 93 0.39 -8.69 13.75
N PRO A 94 1.31 -8.06 13.00
CA PRO A 94 2.39 -8.81 12.39
C PRO A 94 3.06 -9.56 13.53
N LYS A 95 3.01 -10.89 13.46
CA LYS A 95 3.66 -11.73 14.44
C LYS A 95 5.14 -11.46 14.26
N LEU A 96 5.71 -10.58 15.09
CA LEU A 96 7.14 -10.26 15.17
C LEU A 96 8.01 -11.54 15.30
N SER A 97 7.39 -12.67 15.65
CA SER A 97 8.01 -13.99 15.79
C SER A 97 8.49 -14.64 14.49
N LYS A 98 8.41 -13.99 13.32
CA LYS A 98 8.81 -14.60 12.05
C LYS A 98 9.77 -13.81 11.16
N ILE A 99 10.42 -12.76 11.66
CA ILE A 99 11.48 -12.11 10.88
C ILE A 99 12.60 -13.12 10.64
N LYS A 100 12.70 -13.62 9.41
CA LYS A 100 13.74 -14.59 9.03
C LYS A 100 15.08 -13.86 8.93
N TYR A 101 15.92 -14.05 9.94
CA TYR A 101 17.28 -13.54 9.94
C TYR A 101 18.12 -14.25 8.87
N VAL A 102 18.84 -13.45 8.07
CA VAL A 102 19.56 -13.92 6.88
C VAL A 102 20.88 -14.62 7.25
N ALA A 103 21.44 -14.33 8.43
CA ALA A 103 22.75 -14.84 8.84
C ALA A 103 22.72 -16.31 9.30
N THR A 104 23.71 -17.09 8.83
CA THR A 104 23.97 -18.48 9.26
C THR A 104 24.75 -18.56 10.57
N ASP A 105 25.53 -17.53 10.92
CA ASP A 105 26.30 -17.46 12.15
C ASP A 105 25.55 -16.72 13.28
N TYR A 106 25.65 -17.27 14.50
CA TYR A 106 24.94 -16.78 15.68
C TYR A 106 25.25 -15.31 16.01
N ASN A 107 26.51 -14.91 15.91
CA ASN A 107 26.96 -13.56 16.27
C ASN A 107 26.42 -12.50 15.32
N THR A 108 26.35 -12.78 14.02
CA THR A 108 25.75 -11.85 13.06
C THR A 108 24.23 -11.81 13.23
N LYS A 109 23.59 -12.93 13.55
CA LYS A 109 22.16 -12.97 13.87
C LYS A 109 21.81 -12.08 15.07
N VAL A 110 22.55 -12.15 16.16
CA VAL A 110 22.34 -11.28 17.34
C VAL A 110 22.49 -9.80 16.98
N LYS A 111 23.52 -9.43 16.20
CA LYS A 111 23.71 -8.05 15.75
C LYS A 111 22.59 -7.55 14.84
N GLN A 112 22.03 -8.44 14.01
CA GLN A 112 20.88 -8.13 13.16
C GLN A 112 19.61 -7.92 14.00
N MET A 113 19.40 -8.74 15.04
CA MET A 113 18.31 -8.57 16.01
C MET A 113 18.40 -7.23 16.73
N GLU A 114 19.54 -6.91 17.33
CA GLU A 114 19.72 -5.63 18.04
C GLU A 114 19.46 -4.43 17.13
N MET A 115 19.88 -4.49 15.87
CA MET A 115 19.66 -3.43 14.90
C MET A 115 18.18 -3.27 14.55
N ILE A 116 17.45 -4.38 14.37
CA ILE A 116 16.03 -4.32 14.02
C ILE A 116 15.17 -3.84 15.19
N ASP A 117 15.48 -4.30 16.40
CA ASP A 117 14.77 -3.92 17.62
C ASP A 117 14.96 -2.41 17.88
N SER A 118 16.20 -1.92 17.76
CA SER A 118 16.50 -0.48 17.87
C SER A 118 15.78 0.36 16.81
N PHE A 119 15.62 -0.18 15.60
CA PHE A 119 14.92 0.50 14.51
C PHE A 119 13.42 0.60 14.78
N PHE A 120 12.81 -0.50 15.22
CA PHE A 120 11.39 -0.53 15.58
C PHE A 120 11.08 0.34 16.78
N GLU A 121 11.94 0.38 17.79
CA GLU A 121 11.80 1.27 18.94
C GLU A 121 11.76 2.74 18.49
N GLN A 122 12.69 3.17 17.62
CA GLN A 122 12.70 4.54 17.11
C GLN A 122 11.47 4.86 16.24
N LEU A 123 10.99 3.89 15.46
CA LEU A 123 9.75 4.03 14.68
C LEU A 123 8.49 4.09 15.53
N ASN A 124 8.43 3.37 16.65
CA ASN A 124 7.31 3.47 17.59
C ASN A 124 7.27 4.84 18.29
N ASN A 125 8.44 5.44 18.50
CA ASN A 125 8.56 6.74 19.16
C ASN A 125 8.39 7.94 18.21
N THR A 126 8.25 7.71 16.90
CA THR A 126 8.20 8.77 15.87
C THR A 126 7.07 8.56 14.87
N SER A 127 6.16 9.52 14.73
CA SER A 127 5.07 9.48 13.73
C SER A 127 5.51 9.87 12.31
N GLU A 128 6.64 10.57 12.17
CA GLU A 128 7.11 11.15 10.91
C GLU A 128 7.89 10.15 10.01
N GLY A 129 8.10 8.92 10.48
CA GLY A 129 8.88 7.90 9.79
C GLY A 129 10.38 8.15 9.88
N LEU A 130 11.16 7.09 9.75
CA LEU A 130 12.60 7.12 10.00
C LEU A 130 13.38 6.86 8.72
N SER A 131 14.37 7.71 8.41
CA SER A 131 15.26 7.47 7.27
C SER A 131 16.41 6.54 7.65
N LYS A 132 16.90 5.75 6.68
CA LYS A 132 18.08 4.88 6.86
C LYS A 132 19.29 5.64 7.40
N THR A 133 19.57 6.81 6.82
CA THR A 133 20.75 7.60 7.21
C THR A 133 20.57 8.17 8.62
N THR A 134 19.38 8.64 8.97
CA THR A 134 19.08 9.17 10.31
C THR A 134 19.24 8.07 11.37
N PHE A 135 18.69 6.89 11.11
CA PHE A 135 18.82 5.74 12.00
C PHE A 135 20.28 5.28 12.15
N LEU A 136 21.00 5.08 11.03
CA LEU A 136 22.38 4.59 11.11
C LEU A 136 23.31 5.59 11.81
N LYS A 137 23.03 6.89 11.70
CA LYS A 137 23.73 7.92 12.48
C LYS A 137 23.39 7.84 13.96
N SER A 138 22.12 7.61 14.34
CA SER A 138 21.72 7.53 15.75
C SER A 138 22.40 6.37 16.48
N ILE A 139 22.69 5.27 15.79
CA ILE A 139 23.42 4.12 16.35
C ILE A 139 24.93 4.11 16.04
N SER A 140 25.48 5.19 15.48
CA SER A 140 26.90 5.30 15.09
C SER A 140 27.39 4.20 14.13
N LYS A 141 26.51 3.70 13.24
CA LYS A 141 26.80 2.67 12.22
C LYS A 141 26.61 3.18 10.78
N ASP A 142 26.66 4.49 10.54
CA ASP A 142 26.60 5.09 9.19
C ASP A 142 27.92 4.90 8.41
N ASN A 143 28.24 3.64 8.12
CA ASN A 143 29.38 3.24 7.31
C ASN A 143 28.96 2.18 6.27
N LYS A 144 29.85 1.85 5.33
CA LYS A 144 29.54 0.92 4.22
C LYS A 144 29.00 -0.43 4.72
N LYS A 145 29.55 -0.95 5.82
CA LYS A 145 29.14 -2.23 6.40
C LYS A 145 27.76 -2.13 7.07
N GLY A 146 27.56 -1.16 7.95
CA GLY A 146 26.26 -0.95 8.62
C GLY A 146 25.12 -0.63 7.65
N ARG A 147 25.42 0.06 6.54
CA ARG A 147 24.47 0.29 5.45
C ARG A 147 24.05 -1.01 4.76
N LYS A 148 24.99 -1.93 4.52
CA LYS A 148 24.70 -3.25 3.93
C LYS A 148 23.90 -4.11 4.90
N ASP A 149 24.34 -4.18 6.16
CA ASP A 149 23.66 -4.94 7.21
C ASP A 149 22.20 -4.48 7.37
N PHE A 150 21.96 -3.16 7.33
CA PHE A 150 20.61 -2.61 7.36
C PHE A 150 19.76 -3.03 6.15
N ASP A 151 20.30 -2.99 4.93
CA ASP A 151 19.54 -3.37 3.74
C ASP A 151 19.16 -4.85 3.79
N ASP A 152 20.09 -5.72 4.21
CA ASP A 152 19.87 -7.16 4.32
C ASP A 152 18.75 -7.48 5.33
N ILE A 153 18.70 -6.76 6.46
CA ILE A 153 17.67 -6.94 7.49
C ILE A 153 16.33 -6.38 7.02
N ILE A 154 16.33 -5.14 6.52
CA ILE A 154 15.12 -4.40 6.23
C ILE A 154 14.36 -4.99 5.04
N LYS A 155 15.09 -5.57 4.07
CA LYS A 155 14.51 -6.28 2.94
C LYS A 155 13.53 -7.37 3.38
N THR A 156 13.86 -8.11 4.44
CA THR A 156 12.97 -9.14 4.99
C THR A 156 11.72 -8.53 5.62
N THR A 157 11.86 -7.49 6.44
CA THR A 157 10.70 -6.82 7.08
C THR A 157 9.77 -6.08 6.13
N LEU A 158 10.30 -5.56 5.01
CA LEU A 158 9.49 -5.02 3.93
C LEU A 158 8.71 -6.13 3.23
N ARG A 159 9.39 -7.24 2.89
CA ARG A 159 8.75 -8.43 2.31
C ARG A 159 7.64 -8.99 3.19
N GLU A 160 7.86 -9.02 4.51
CA GLU A 160 6.86 -9.50 5.48
C GLU A 160 5.72 -8.48 5.72
N GLY A 161 5.75 -7.31 5.09
CA GLY A 161 4.70 -6.29 5.19
C GLY A 161 4.61 -5.62 6.57
N VAL A 162 5.64 -5.73 7.40
CA VAL A 162 5.70 -5.08 8.73
C VAL A 162 6.01 -3.59 8.59
N LEU A 163 6.91 -3.28 7.66
CA LEU A 163 7.33 -1.94 7.32
C LEU A 163 6.85 -1.57 5.93
N VAL A 164 6.68 -0.27 5.71
CA VAL A 164 6.43 0.31 4.40
C VAL A 164 7.44 1.42 4.16
N LYS A 165 8.01 1.47 2.96
CA LYS A 165 8.94 2.52 2.55
C LYS A 165 8.22 3.55 1.69
N VAL A 166 8.28 4.82 2.09
CA VAL A 166 7.76 5.95 1.31
C VAL A 166 8.91 6.91 1.04
N GLY A 167 9.36 6.97 -0.22
CA GLY A 167 10.54 7.73 -0.61
C GLY A 167 11.81 7.27 0.13
N ARG A 168 12.35 8.14 0.99
CA ARG A 168 13.57 7.87 1.79
C ARG A 168 13.27 7.45 3.24
N GLN A 169 12.01 7.39 3.63
CA GLN A 169 11.57 7.11 4.99
C GLN A 169 10.88 5.75 5.07
N TYR A 170 10.99 5.14 6.24
CA TYR A 170 10.36 3.89 6.60
C TYR A 170 9.31 4.16 7.67
N TYR A 171 8.22 3.42 7.61
CA TYR A 171 7.08 3.55 8.52
C TYR A 171 6.65 2.16 8.96
N LEU A 172 6.12 2.08 10.18
CA LEU A 172 5.29 0.95 10.57
C LEU A 172 4.00 0.98 9.75
N ARG A 173 3.60 -0.15 9.18
CA ARG A 173 2.40 -0.24 8.33
C ARG A 173 1.14 0.31 9.03
N ASN A 174 1.03 0.08 10.33
CA ASN A 174 -0.09 0.56 11.15
C ASN A 174 -0.13 2.09 11.30
N ASN A 175 0.99 2.79 11.09
CA ASN A 175 1.12 4.23 11.28
C ASN A 175 0.94 5.03 9.97
N ILE A 176 0.73 4.37 8.83
CA ILE A 176 0.50 5.05 7.54
C ILE A 176 -0.94 5.54 7.39
N ILE A 177 -1.90 4.85 8.01
CA ILE A 177 -3.33 5.18 7.87
C ILE A 177 -3.67 6.55 8.49
N THR A 178 -2.83 7.05 9.41
CA THR A 178 -3.06 8.30 10.13
C THR A 178 -2.51 9.55 9.44
N GLN A 179 -1.95 9.46 8.22
CA GLN A 179 -1.49 10.67 7.51
C GLN A 179 -2.51 11.17 6.49
N GLU A 180 -2.89 12.44 6.66
CA GLU A 180 -3.69 13.23 5.72
C GLU A 180 -3.04 13.23 4.32
N ASN A 181 -3.52 12.37 3.43
CA ASN A 181 -3.08 12.35 2.04
C ASN A 181 -3.73 13.53 1.25
N ASN A 182 -3.07 14.03 0.20
CA ASN A 182 -3.63 14.99 -0.79
C ASN A 182 -5.06 14.66 -1.26
N PHE A 183 -5.42 13.37 -1.29
CA PHE A 183 -6.78 12.95 -1.63
C PHE A 183 -7.82 13.34 -0.56
N HIS A 184 -7.47 13.34 0.74
CA HIS A 184 -8.31 13.87 1.82
C HIS A 184 -8.57 15.37 1.60
N ARG A 185 -7.52 16.15 1.36
CA ARG A 185 -7.65 17.59 1.07
C ARG A 185 -8.57 17.88 -0.10
N LYS A 186 -8.39 17.15 -1.21
CA LYS A 186 -9.27 17.31 -2.40
C LYS A 186 -10.72 17.00 -2.08
N VAL A 187 -11.01 15.91 -1.36
CA VAL A 187 -12.38 15.56 -0.95
C VAL A 187 -12.97 16.66 -0.06
N TYR A 188 -12.21 17.13 0.94
CA TYR A 188 -12.67 18.19 1.84
C TYR A 188 -12.97 19.49 1.09
N HIS A 189 -12.08 19.95 0.21
CA HIS A 189 -12.31 21.15 -0.60
C HIS A 189 -13.54 21.02 -1.50
N ILE A 190 -13.75 19.87 -2.14
CA ILE A 190 -14.95 19.63 -2.95
C ILE A 190 -16.23 19.74 -2.11
N ILE A 191 -16.22 19.20 -0.89
CA ILE A 191 -17.35 19.32 0.03
C ILE A 191 -17.54 20.77 0.45
N TYR A 192 -16.47 21.47 0.83
CA TYR A 192 -16.50 22.87 1.26
C TYR A 192 -17.07 23.78 0.16
N ASP A 193 -16.65 23.61 -1.09
CA ASP A 193 -17.05 24.47 -2.20
C ASP A 193 -18.48 24.16 -2.70
N ASN A 194 -19.01 22.96 -2.44
CA ASN A 194 -20.26 22.48 -3.03
C ASN A 194 -21.29 21.99 -1.99
N GLU A 195 -21.09 22.28 -0.71
CA GLU A 195 -22.02 21.84 0.34
C GLU A 195 -23.43 22.42 0.14
N PRO A 196 -24.51 21.60 0.27
CA PRO A 196 -24.51 20.16 0.54
C PRO A 196 -24.35 19.31 -0.73
N ILE A 197 -23.40 18.36 -0.74
CA ILE A 197 -23.06 17.51 -1.90
C ILE A 197 -23.23 16.00 -1.64
N SER A 198 -23.70 15.23 -2.62
CA SER A 198 -23.80 13.77 -2.49
C SER A 198 -22.47 13.07 -2.80
N SER A 199 -22.28 11.84 -2.32
CA SER A 199 -21.09 11.04 -2.63
C SER A 199 -20.87 10.89 -4.14
N SER A 200 -21.93 10.70 -4.92
CA SER A 200 -21.86 10.64 -6.39
C SER A 200 -21.44 11.98 -7.00
N GLY A 201 -21.90 13.10 -6.43
CA GLY A 201 -21.46 14.45 -6.80
C GLY A 201 -19.96 14.64 -6.58
N ILE A 202 -19.46 14.21 -5.42
CA ILE A 202 -18.02 14.26 -5.10
C ILE A 202 -17.21 13.41 -6.09
N LEU A 203 -17.63 12.18 -6.39
CA LEU A 203 -16.96 11.31 -7.37
C LEU A 203 -16.94 11.91 -8.78
N THR A 204 -17.99 12.67 -9.13
CA THR A 204 -18.08 13.37 -10.41
C THR A 204 -17.06 14.50 -10.48
N GLN A 205 -16.97 15.33 -9.44
CA GLN A 205 -15.97 16.41 -9.35
C GLN A 205 -14.53 15.89 -9.30
N LEU A 206 -14.33 14.68 -8.75
CA LEU A 206 -13.03 14.00 -8.74
C LEU A 206 -12.67 13.35 -10.09
N ASN A 207 -13.58 13.29 -11.07
CA ASN A 207 -13.45 12.44 -12.26
C ASN A 207 -13.06 10.98 -11.92
N TYR A 208 -13.65 10.45 -10.83
CA TYR A 208 -13.26 9.17 -10.26
C TYR A 208 -14.47 8.25 -10.05
N ARG A 209 -15.31 8.13 -11.09
CA ARG A 209 -16.53 7.30 -11.12
C ARG A 209 -16.21 5.83 -11.40
N ASN A 210 -15.53 5.16 -10.46
CA ASN A 210 -15.38 3.71 -10.49
C ASN A 210 -15.64 3.12 -9.09
N SER A 211 -15.86 1.81 -9.02
CA SER A 211 -16.16 1.08 -7.77
C SER A 211 -15.07 1.30 -6.70
N LYS A 212 -13.80 1.36 -7.13
CA LYS A 212 -12.63 1.63 -6.27
C LYS A 212 -12.65 3.04 -5.68
N GLY A 213 -12.95 4.05 -6.50
CA GLY A 213 -13.07 5.45 -6.11
C GLY A 213 -14.21 5.68 -5.14
N ARG A 214 -15.33 4.99 -5.34
CA ARG A 214 -16.45 4.96 -4.39
C ARG A 214 -16.02 4.38 -3.04
N ARG A 215 -15.34 3.23 -3.02
CA ARG A 215 -14.84 2.60 -1.78
C ARG A 215 -13.86 3.52 -1.02
N LYS A 216 -12.91 4.11 -1.75
CA LYS A 216 -11.92 5.05 -1.19
C LYS A 216 -12.55 6.33 -0.65
N LEU A 217 -13.50 6.90 -1.38
CA LEU A 217 -14.24 8.08 -0.95
C LEU A 217 -15.02 7.77 0.35
N LEU A 218 -15.71 6.63 0.43
CA LEU A 218 -16.48 6.26 1.62
C LEU A 218 -15.59 6.08 2.87
N GLN A 219 -14.40 5.50 2.73
CA GLN A 219 -13.44 5.39 3.83
C GLN A 219 -13.05 6.78 4.37
N ILE A 220 -12.79 7.73 3.48
CA ILE A 220 -12.36 9.08 3.84
C ILE A 220 -13.49 9.90 4.45
N LEU A 221 -14.69 9.82 3.86
CA LEU A 221 -15.88 10.47 4.41
C LEU A 221 -16.18 9.96 5.83
N LYS A 222 -16.00 8.66 6.06
CA LYS A 222 -16.11 8.06 7.39
C LYS A 222 -15.08 8.64 8.36
N LEU A 223 -13.79 8.65 7.99
CA LEU A 223 -12.72 9.22 8.82
C LEU A 223 -12.97 10.70 9.15
N MET A 224 -13.27 11.53 8.15
CA MET A 224 -13.56 12.95 8.35
C MET A 224 -14.81 13.20 9.21
N SER A 225 -15.81 12.31 9.12
CA SER A 225 -16.98 12.36 9.99
C SER A 225 -16.65 11.98 11.42
N GLU A 226 -15.82 10.95 11.64
CA GLU A 226 -15.35 10.54 12.96
C GLU A 226 -14.50 11.65 13.62
N GLU A 227 -13.72 12.37 12.83
CA GLU A 227 -12.91 13.53 13.23
C GLU A 227 -13.72 14.83 13.39
N ASN A 228 -15.04 14.79 13.20
CA ASN A 228 -15.93 15.96 13.28
C ASN A 228 -15.61 17.09 12.30
N LEU A 229 -15.02 16.79 11.13
CA LEU A 229 -14.75 17.80 10.09
C LEU A 229 -15.95 18.03 9.17
N ILE A 230 -16.77 16.99 8.97
CA ILE A 230 -17.95 17.00 8.09
C ILE A 230 -19.15 16.34 8.79
N ASN A 231 -20.34 16.68 8.32
CA ASN A 231 -21.61 16.09 8.74
C ASN A 231 -22.30 15.41 7.55
N TYR A 232 -23.05 14.36 7.83
CA TYR A 232 -23.94 13.71 6.88
C TYR A 232 -25.39 13.99 7.24
N SER A 233 -26.14 14.61 6.32
CA SER A 233 -27.57 14.88 6.49
C SER A 233 -28.29 14.79 5.15
N SER A 234 -29.49 14.21 5.14
CA SER A 234 -30.35 14.14 3.94
C SER A 234 -29.62 13.59 2.69
N ASN A 235 -28.84 12.52 2.85
CA ASN A 235 -28.01 11.90 1.81
C ASN A 235 -26.92 12.81 1.19
N LYS A 236 -26.52 13.85 1.92
CA LYS A 236 -25.51 14.81 1.48
C LYS A 236 -24.52 15.10 2.60
N TRP A 237 -23.32 15.46 2.20
CA TRP A 237 -22.22 15.86 3.05
C TRP A 237 -22.11 17.38 3.08
N SER A 238 -21.85 17.92 4.28
CA SER A 238 -21.54 19.32 4.52
C SER A 238 -20.39 19.43 5.52
N VAL A 239 -19.69 20.56 5.51
CA VAL A 239 -18.65 20.87 6.48
C VAL A 239 -19.29 21.25 7.81
N LYS A 240 -18.70 20.75 8.90
CA LYS A 240 -19.15 21.07 10.25
C LYS A 240 -18.59 22.45 10.64
N ARG A 241 -19.48 23.37 11.01
CA ARG A 241 -19.16 24.72 11.49
C ARG A 241 -19.48 24.84 12.97
#